data_AF-A0A962WH93-F1
#
_entry.id   AF-A0A962WH93-F1
#
_cell.length_a   1.000
_cell.length_b   1.000
_cell.length_c   1.000
_cell.angle_alpha   90.00
_cell.angle_beta   90.00
_cell.angle_gamma   90.00
#
_symmetry.space_group_name_H-M   'P 1'
#
loop_
_entity.id
_entity.type
_entity.pdbx_description
1 polymer ?
#
loop_
_entity_poly.entity_id
_entity_poly.type
_entity_poly.pdbx_seq_one_letter_code
_entity_poly.pdbx_strand_id
1 'polypeptide(L)'
;MTLMNRMTRLFKADLHAVLDSLEEPEAVLRQAVRDMQEALNDAHVQIEQMRRECTQLVTRCAALERELDQIEPELDICFEHGQHELARALVRKKLHLDRLLNTLSQRKQALETDLLAAQKTLAARRSRLEEMRNKAEILASREPSRESLDDPSAGPCAPGNACGPNDAEVEVAFLKEQQRRAGRSGDPTGGSTGGSTGGSTGSSTGGSTGSSTG
;
A
#
# COMPACT_ATOMS: atom_id res chain seq x y z
N MET A 1 -3.34 -19.99 -10.36
CA MET A 1 -2.87 -19.55 -9.02
C MET A 1 -1.52 -20.18 -8.71
N THR A 2 -0.41 -19.42 -8.67
CA THR A 2 0.76 -19.56 -7.74
C THR A 2 2.08 -18.92 -8.21
N LEU A 3 2.27 -18.53 -9.48
CA LEU A 3 3.49 -17.79 -9.87
C LEU A 3 3.53 -16.35 -9.34
N MET A 4 2.45 -15.58 -9.54
CA MET A 4 2.41 -14.16 -9.10
C MET A 4 2.53 -13.96 -7.59
N ASN A 5 1.94 -14.84 -6.78
CA ASN A 5 2.04 -14.76 -5.31
C ASN A 5 3.43 -15.15 -4.79
N ARG A 6 4.16 -16.01 -5.52
CA ARG A 6 5.56 -16.33 -5.21
C ARG A 6 6.48 -15.19 -5.63
N MET A 7 6.26 -14.61 -6.81
CA MET A 7 7.00 -13.45 -7.30
C MET A 7 6.82 -12.24 -6.38
N THR A 8 5.58 -11.92 -5.98
CA THR A 8 5.31 -10.80 -5.02
C THR A 8 5.87 -11.03 -3.61
N ARG A 9 6.24 -12.26 -3.22
CA ARG A 9 7.00 -12.53 -2.00
C ARG A 9 8.52 -12.42 -2.22
N LEU A 10 9.04 -12.86 -3.37
CA LEU A 10 10.46 -12.71 -3.73
C LEU A 10 10.86 -11.24 -4.00
N PHE A 11 9.95 -10.43 -4.55
CA PHE A 11 10.18 -8.99 -4.82
C PHE A 11 10.43 -8.14 -3.57
N LYS A 12 10.17 -8.65 -2.36
CA LYS A 12 10.34 -7.91 -1.10
C LYS A 12 11.78 -7.95 -0.56
N ALA A 13 12.64 -8.83 -1.08
CA ALA A 13 14.02 -8.98 -0.59
C ALA A 13 15.08 -9.13 -1.69
N ASP A 14 14.79 -9.79 -2.82
CA ASP A 14 15.83 -10.29 -3.75
C ASP A 14 15.64 -9.83 -5.22
N LEU A 15 15.26 -8.58 -5.44
CA LEU A 15 15.11 -8.04 -6.82
C LEU A 15 16.43 -8.07 -7.61
N HIS A 16 17.56 -7.72 -6.99
CA HIS A 16 18.85 -7.67 -7.67
C HIS A 16 19.33 -9.06 -8.12
N ALA A 17 19.31 -10.07 -7.24
CA ALA A 17 19.83 -11.40 -7.58
C ALA A 17 18.94 -12.19 -8.56
N VAL A 18 17.63 -11.93 -8.56
CA VAL A 18 16.67 -12.63 -9.42
C VAL A 18 16.51 -11.93 -10.77
N LEU A 19 16.70 -10.60 -10.85
CA LEU A 19 16.77 -9.88 -12.13
C LEU A 19 18.04 -10.26 -12.91
N ASP A 20 19.17 -10.42 -12.23
CA ASP A 20 20.45 -10.81 -12.86
C ASP A 20 20.48 -12.26 -13.40
N SER A 21 19.53 -13.11 -12.96
CA SER A 21 19.44 -14.52 -13.38
C SER A 21 18.36 -14.80 -14.41
N LEU A 22 17.61 -13.78 -14.84
CA LEU A 22 16.61 -13.86 -15.90
C LEU A 22 17.20 -13.25 -17.19
N GLU A 23 17.21 -14.02 -18.28
CA GLU A 23 17.76 -13.57 -19.57
C GLU A 23 16.98 -12.38 -20.20
N GLU A 24 15.71 -12.16 -19.81
CA GLU A 24 14.89 -11.02 -20.26
C GLU A 24 14.00 -10.44 -19.13
N PRO A 25 14.55 -9.67 -18.19
CA PRO A 25 13.82 -9.17 -17.01
C PRO A 25 12.72 -8.15 -17.37
N GLU A 26 12.92 -7.38 -18.44
CA GLU A 26 11.98 -6.35 -18.85
C GLU A 26 10.66 -6.92 -19.40
N ALA A 27 10.72 -8.00 -20.18
CA ALA A 27 9.55 -8.61 -20.79
C ALA A 27 8.61 -9.17 -19.71
N VAL A 28 9.18 -9.82 -18.70
CA VAL A 28 8.44 -10.38 -17.56
C VAL A 28 7.83 -9.27 -16.70
N LEU A 29 8.56 -8.18 -16.46
CA LEU A 29 8.04 -7.04 -15.70
C LEU A 29 6.90 -6.32 -16.43
N ARG A 30 7.04 -6.11 -17.75
CA ARG A 30 5.98 -5.56 -18.59
C ARG A 30 4.72 -6.43 -18.57
N GLN A 31 4.88 -7.76 -18.62
CA GLN A 31 3.77 -8.70 -18.50
C GLN A 31 3.12 -8.62 -17.11
N ALA A 32 3.91 -8.62 -16.04
CA ALA A 32 3.39 -8.52 -14.67
C ALA A 32 2.62 -7.21 -14.42
N VAL A 33 3.07 -6.10 -15.01
CA VAL A 33 2.36 -4.81 -14.95
C VAL A 33 1.02 -4.88 -15.70
N ARG A 34 0.99 -5.52 -16.88
CA ARG A 34 -0.26 -5.71 -17.65
C ARG A 34 -1.25 -6.57 -16.87
N ASP A 35 -0.80 -7.71 -16.35
CA ASP A 35 -1.67 -8.61 -15.59
C ASP A 35 -2.20 -7.94 -14.30
N MET A 36 -1.38 -7.12 -13.63
CA MET A 36 -1.84 -6.34 -12.47
C MET A 36 -2.84 -5.24 -12.88
N GLN A 37 -2.67 -4.63 -14.04
CA GLN A 37 -3.61 -3.64 -14.57
C GLN A 37 -4.97 -4.30 -14.90
N GLU A 38 -4.96 -5.48 -15.51
CA GLU A 38 -6.16 -6.29 -15.77
C GLU A 38 -6.87 -6.66 -14.46
N ALA A 39 -6.12 -7.19 -13.48
CA ALA A 39 -6.68 -7.52 -12.17
C ALA A 39 -7.26 -6.29 -11.42
N LEU A 40 -6.71 -5.09 -11.65
CA LEU A 40 -7.27 -3.85 -11.11
C LEU A 40 -8.57 -3.45 -11.82
N ASN A 41 -8.65 -3.63 -13.14
CA ASN A 41 -9.87 -3.36 -13.90
C ASN A 41 -10.99 -4.32 -13.48
N ASP A 42 -10.70 -5.60 -13.32
CA ASP A 42 -11.66 -6.60 -12.83
C ASP A 42 -12.17 -6.26 -11.43
N ALA A 43 -11.25 -5.91 -10.52
CA ALA A 43 -11.61 -5.47 -9.17
C ALA A 43 -12.46 -4.19 -9.19
N HIS A 44 -12.20 -3.26 -10.12
CA HIS A 44 -13.00 -2.05 -10.28
C HIS A 44 -14.43 -2.38 -10.75
N VAL A 45 -14.57 -3.24 -11.76
CA VAL A 45 -15.89 -3.70 -12.24
C VAL A 45 -16.66 -4.39 -11.11
N GLN A 46 -15.99 -5.22 -10.31
CA GLN A 46 -16.59 -5.89 -9.16
C GLN A 46 -17.08 -4.88 -8.11
N ILE A 47 -16.28 -3.86 -7.78
CA ILE A 47 -16.70 -2.80 -6.84
C ILE A 47 -17.92 -2.03 -7.38
N GLU A 48 -17.94 -1.74 -8.68
CA GLU A 48 -19.09 -1.07 -9.29
C GLU A 48 -20.35 -1.94 -9.29
N GLN A 49 -20.23 -3.25 -9.46
CA GLN A 49 -21.35 -4.19 -9.28
C GLN A 49 -21.85 -4.17 -7.83
N MET A 50 -20.96 -4.28 -6.85
CA MET A 50 -21.31 -4.20 -5.42
C MET A 50 -21.98 -2.86 -5.07
N ARG A 51 -21.52 -1.75 -5.64
CA ARG A 51 -22.15 -0.43 -5.48
C ARG A 51 -23.59 -0.42 -5.98
N ARG A 52 -23.83 -0.99 -7.17
CA ARG A 52 -25.19 -1.10 -7.74
C ARG A 52 -26.08 -1.98 -6.87
N GLU A 53 -25.55 -3.06 -6.32
CA GLU A 53 -26.30 -3.90 -5.37
C GLU A 53 -26.65 -3.14 -4.09
N CYS A 54 -25.71 -2.38 -3.53
CA CYS A 54 -25.99 -1.52 -2.38
C CYS A 54 -27.08 -0.49 -2.68
N THR A 55 -27.03 0.19 -3.82
CA THR A 55 -28.06 1.18 -4.17
C THR A 55 -29.43 0.53 -4.37
N GLN A 56 -29.50 -0.67 -4.95
CA GLN A 56 -30.74 -1.44 -5.05
C GLN A 56 -31.29 -1.87 -3.69
N LEU A 57 -30.41 -2.25 -2.75
CA LEU A 57 -30.84 -2.58 -1.38
C LEU A 57 -31.35 -1.36 -0.64
N VAL A 58 -30.67 -0.22 -0.78
CA VAL A 58 -31.11 1.06 -0.18
C VAL A 58 -32.50 1.45 -0.67
N THR A 59 -32.75 1.39 -1.98
CA THR A 59 -34.08 1.74 -2.53
C THR A 59 -35.16 0.76 -2.08
N ARG A 60 -34.85 -0.53 -1.96
CA ARG A 60 -35.77 -1.55 -1.42
C ARG A 60 -36.08 -1.33 0.06
N CYS A 61 -35.08 -1.05 0.89
CA CYS A 61 -35.31 -0.73 2.30
C CYS A 61 -36.20 0.51 2.44
N ALA A 62 -35.91 1.57 1.69
CA ALA A 62 -36.72 2.79 1.70
C ALA A 62 -38.16 2.58 1.20
N ALA A 63 -38.40 1.59 0.32
CA ALA A 63 -39.76 1.22 -0.10
C ALA A 63 -40.51 0.50 1.04
N LEU A 64 -39.85 -0.45 1.71
CA LEU A 64 -40.44 -1.17 2.84
C LEU A 64 -40.71 -0.25 4.04
N GLU A 65 -39.82 0.70 4.32
CA GLU A 65 -40.01 1.72 5.36
C GLU A 65 -41.29 2.53 5.08
N ARG A 66 -41.48 3.00 3.84
CA ARG A 66 -42.71 3.72 3.46
C ARG A 66 -43.97 2.86 3.58
N GLU A 67 -43.89 1.57 3.27
CA GLU A 67 -45.03 0.65 3.49
C GLU A 67 -45.33 0.47 4.98
N LEU A 68 -44.30 0.44 5.83
CA LEU A 68 -44.45 0.36 7.29
C LEU A 68 -45.11 1.64 7.84
N ASP A 69 -44.66 2.80 7.37
CA ASP A 69 -45.18 4.12 7.75
C ASP A 69 -46.66 4.29 7.35
N GLN A 70 -47.10 3.63 6.28
CA GLN A 70 -48.51 3.63 5.85
C GLN A 70 -49.40 2.73 6.73
N ILE A 71 -48.84 1.66 7.30
CA ILE A 71 -49.60 0.72 8.15
C ILE A 71 -49.86 1.32 9.53
N GLU A 72 -49.02 2.23 10.03
CA GLU A 72 -49.22 2.89 11.32
C GLU A 72 -50.54 3.68 11.43
N PRO A 73 -50.86 4.63 10.53
CA PRO A 73 -52.14 5.33 10.59
C PRO A 73 -53.33 4.40 10.33
N GLU A 74 -53.18 3.37 9.49
CA GLU A 74 -54.23 2.37 9.29
C GLU A 74 -54.53 1.59 10.58
N LEU A 75 -53.49 1.25 11.35
CA LEU A 75 -53.63 0.61 12.65
C LEU A 75 -54.33 1.51 13.67
N ASP A 76 -53.99 2.80 13.71
CA ASP A 76 -54.62 3.77 14.61
C ASP A 76 -56.14 3.84 14.37
N ILE A 77 -56.54 3.95 13.10
CA ILE A 77 -57.96 3.94 12.68
C ILE A 77 -58.65 2.63 13.08
N CYS A 78 -57.98 1.48 12.90
CA CYS A 78 -58.54 0.18 13.29
C CYS A 78 -58.76 0.07 14.80
N PHE A 79 -57.87 0.64 15.62
CA PHE A 79 -58.02 0.66 17.07
C PHE A 79 -59.13 1.62 17.53
N GLU A 80 -59.25 2.79 16.91
CA GLU A 80 -60.33 3.75 17.18
C GLU A 80 -61.72 3.15 16.91
N HIS A 81 -61.85 2.37 15.83
CA HIS A 81 -63.11 1.70 15.46
C HIS A 81 -63.32 0.33 16.10
N GLY A 82 -62.40 -0.13 16.97
CA GLY A 82 -62.52 -1.43 17.66
C GLY A 82 -62.46 -2.67 16.76
N GLN A 83 -61.91 -2.54 15.54
CA GLN A 83 -61.83 -3.64 14.56
C GLN A 83 -60.61 -4.53 14.83
N HIS A 84 -60.65 -5.30 15.91
CA HIS A 84 -59.51 -6.08 16.38
C HIS A 84 -58.98 -7.15 15.42
N GLU A 85 -59.84 -7.78 14.60
CA GLU A 85 -59.40 -8.78 13.63
C GLU A 85 -58.59 -8.15 12.47
N LEU A 86 -59.00 -6.98 11.99
CA LEU A 86 -58.27 -6.23 10.96
C LEU A 86 -56.95 -5.69 11.52
N ALA A 87 -56.97 -5.14 12.74
CA ALA A 87 -55.76 -4.69 13.43
C ALA A 87 -54.75 -5.83 13.61
N ARG A 88 -55.21 -7.04 14.01
CA ARG A 88 -54.33 -8.22 14.10
C ARG A 88 -53.70 -8.60 12.76
N ALA A 89 -54.43 -8.50 11.66
CA ALA A 89 -53.90 -8.77 10.32
C ALA A 89 -52.82 -7.74 9.92
N LEU A 90 -53.08 -6.44 10.18
CA LEU A 90 -52.11 -5.37 9.93
C LEU A 90 -50.86 -5.50 10.81
N VAL A 91 -50.99 -5.85 12.09
CA VAL A 91 -49.83 -6.12 12.97
C VAL A 91 -49.01 -7.30 12.46
N ARG A 92 -49.64 -8.38 11.97
CA ARG A 92 -48.90 -9.49 11.35
C ARG A 92 -48.13 -9.04 10.11
N LYS A 93 -48.75 -8.20 9.27
CA LYS A 93 -48.09 -7.62 8.09
C LYS A 93 -46.91 -6.73 8.51
N LYS A 94 -47.10 -5.83 9.48
CA LYS A 94 -46.04 -4.97 10.04
C LYS A 94 -44.86 -5.81 10.54
N LEU A 95 -45.11 -6.82 11.38
CA LEU A 95 -44.06 -7.71 11.89
C LEU A 95 -43.31 -8.46 10.78
N HIS A 96 -43.99 -8.84 9.69
CA HIS A 96 -43.35 -9.48 8.55
C HIS A 96 -42.44 -8.50 7.80
N LEU A 97 -42.93 -7.28 7.53
CA LEU A 97 -42.15 -6.23 6.87
C LEU A 97 -40.95 -5.80 7.71
N ASP A 98 -41.12 -5.65 9.03
CA ASP A 98 -40.02 -5.34 9.97
C ASP A 98 -38.92 -6.41 9.94
N ARG A 99 -39.29 -7.69 9.94
CA ARG A 99 -38.30 -8.79 9.85
C ARG A 99 -37.56 -8.77 8.52
N LEU A 100 -38.27 -8.51 7.43
CA LEU A 100 -37.68 -8.39 6.10
C LEU A 100 -36.71 -7.21 6.03
N LEU A 101 -37.13 -6.04 6.54
CA LEU A 101 -36.33 -4.83 6.61
C LEU A 101 -35.05 -5.06 7.42
N ASN A 102 -35.16 -5.69 8.59
CA ASN A 102 -34.01 -6.06 9.42
C ASN A 102 -33.04 -6.99 8.69
N THR A 103 -33.54 -7.96 7.92
CA THR A 103 -32.70 -8.87 7.15
C THR A 103 -31.98 -8.13 6.01
N LEU A 104 -32.68 -7.24 5.32
CA LEU A 104 -32.12 -6.45 4.22
C LEU A 104 -31.14 -5.39 4.73
N SER A 105 -31.39 -4.77 5.89
CA SER A 105 -30.50 -3.79 6.50
C SER A 105 -29.18 -4.43 6.95
N GLN A 106 -29.23 -5.64 7.54
CA GLN A 106 -28.04 -6.42 7.87
C GLN A 106 -27.23 -6.77 6.61
N ARG A 107 -27.90 -7.23 5.54
CA ARG A 107 -27.24 -7.54 4.26
C ARG A 107 -26.61 -6.28 3.65
N LYS A 108 -27.30 -5.13 3.70
CA LYS A 108 -26.78 -3.85 3.24
C LYS A 108 -25.52 -3.47 4.01
N GLN A 109 -25.54 -3.54 5.34
CA GLN A 109 -24.38 -3.24 6.18
C GLN A 109 -23.18 -4.14 5.86
N ALA A 110 -23.42 -5.45 5.69
CA ALA A 110 -22.36 -6.38 5.29
C ALA A 110 -21.73 -6.00 3.94
N LEU A 111 -22.56 -5.73 2.92
CA LEU A 111 -22.07 -5.30 1.61
C LEU A 111 -21.32 -3.96 1.65
N GLU A 112 -21.77 -3.00 2.47
CA GLU A 112 -21.06 -1.74 2.67
C GLU A 112 -19.68 -1.97 3.31
N THR A 113 -19.57 -2.86 4.30
CA THR A 113 -18.27 -3.20 4.90
C THR A 113 -17.35 -3.89 3.90
N ASP A 114 -17.88 -4.82 3.10
CA ASP A 114 -17.11 -5.54 2.07
C ASP A 114 -16.64 -4.58 0.97
N LEU A 115 -17.49 -3.63 0.58
CA LEU A 115 -17.17 -2.61 -0.42
C LEU A 115 -16.04 -1.68 0.07
N LEU A 116 -16.07 -1.27 1.35
CA LEU A 116 -14.99 -0.49 1.95
C LEU A 116 -13.68 -1.29 2.00
N ALA A 117 -13.75 -2.58 2.36
CA ALA A 117 -12.59 -3.46 2.35
C ALA A 117 -12.02 -3.62 0.93
N ALA A 118 -12.87 -3.89 -0.06
CA ALA A 118 -12.49 -4.01 -1.46
C ALA A 118 -11.81 -2.74 -1.99
N GLN A 119 -12.35 -1.55 -1.68
CA GLN A 119 -11.74 -0.27 -2.05
C GLN A 119 -10.35 -0.08 -1.42
N LYS A 120 -10.18 -0.42 -0.14
CA LYS A 120 -8.87 -0.36 0.52
C LYS A 120 -7.86 -1.30 -0.14
N THR A 121 -8.27 -2.54 -0.45
CA THR A 121 -7.38 -3.48 -1.14
C THR A 121 -7.01 -3.01 -2.55
N LEU A 122 -7.93 -2.38 -3.27
CA LEU A 122 -7.69 -1.83 -4.59
C LEU A 122 -6.70 -0.66 -4.52
N ALA A 123 -6.85 0.25 -3.56
CA ALA A 123 -5.90 1.35 -3.34
C ALA A 123 -4.49 0.83 -3.02
N ALA A 124 -4.37 -0.18 -2.16
CA ALA A 124 -3.09 -0.81 -1.85
C ALA A 124 -2.45 -1.48 -3.08
N ARG A 125 -3.26 -2.15 -3.92
CA ARG A 125 -2.78 -2.75 -5.19
C ARG A 125 -2.31 -1.69 -6.18
N ARG A 126 -2.99 -0.54 -6.27
CA ARG A 126 -2.58 0.60 -7.12
C ARG A 126 -1.24 1.19 -6.69
N SER A 127 -1.09 1.51 -5.41
CA SER A 127 0.19 2.00 -4.86
C SER A 127 1.33 1.00 -5.09
N ARG A 128 1.08 -0.30 -4.91
CA ARG A 128 2.08 -1.33 -5.22
C ARG A 128 2.47 -1.36 -6.70
N LEU A 129 1.52 -1.14 -7.60
CA LEU A 129 1.77 -1.08 -9.04
C LEU A 129 2.62 0.16 -9.39
N GLU A 130 2.32 1.32 -8.81
CA GLU A 130 3.11 2.55 -8.95
C GLU A 130 4.55 2.37 -8.45
N GLU A 131 4.73 1.75 -7.28
CA GLU A 131 6.07 1.41 -6.77
C GLU A 131 6.85 0.51 -7.73
N MET A 132 6.19 -0.49 -8.34
CA MET A 132 6.84 -1.36 -9.33
C MET A 132 7.19 -0.61 -10.62
N ARG A 133 6.33 0.30 -11.08
CA ARG A 133 6.61 1.15 -12.25
C ARG A 133 7.80 2.06 -12.01
N ASN A 134 7.82 2.75 -10.87
CA ASN A 134 8.93 3.65 -10.52
C ASN A 134 10.26 2.87 -10.41
N LYS A 135 10.22 1.66 -9.82
CA LYS A 135 11.41 0.78 -9.76
C LYS A 135 11.85 0.32 -11.16
N ALA A 136 10.91 0.00 -12.05
CA ALA A 136 11.20 -0.36 -13.43
C ALA A 136 11.90 0.78 -14.18
N GLU A 137 11.43 2.02 -14.00
CA GLU A 137 11.98 3.21 -14.65
C GLU A 137 13.40 3.54 -14.16
N ILE A 138 13.67 3.39 -12.86
CA ILE A 138 15.02 3.56 -12.28
C ILE A 138 15.99 2.52 -12.84
N LEU A 139 15.55 1.27 -13.04
CA LEU A 139 16.38 0.23 -13.64
C LEU A 139 16.62 0.49 -15.14
N ALA A 140 15.59 0.87 -15.88
CA ALA A 140 15.71 1.20 -17.31
C ALA A 140 16.64 2.41 -17.58
N SER A 141 16.63 3.41 -16.70
CA SER A 141 17.53 4.58 -16.79
C SER A 141 18.98 4.28 -16.36
N ARG A 142 19.23 3.14 -15.71
CA ARG A 142 20.57 2.67 -15.32
C ARG A 142 21.26 1.83 -16.40
N GLU A 143 20.49 1.19 -17.29
CA GLU A 143 20.97 0.34 -18.39
C GLU A 143 21.47 1.04 -19.69
N PRO A 144 21.42 2.38 -19.93
CA PRO A 144 21.94 2.93 -21.19
C PRO A 144 23.48 2.99 -21.25
N SER A 145 24.20 2.38 -20.31
CA SER A 145 25.67 2.36 -20.28
C SER A 145 26.30 1.00 -20.61
N ARG A 146 25.51 -0.03 -20.96
CA ARG A 146 26.04 -1.36 -21.31
C ARG A 146 26.06 -1.69 -22.80
N GLU A 147 25.32 -0.96 -23.64
CA GLU A 147 25.39 -1.13 -25.10
C GLU A 147 26.41 -0.16 -25.73
N SER A 148 27.69 -0.50 -25.68
CA SER A 148 28.69 -0.07 -26.68
C SER A 148 29.92 -0.98 -26.71
N LEU A 149 29.69 -2.28 -26.75
CA LEU A 149 30.64 -3.33 -27.18
C LEU A 149 29.72 -4.32 -27.93
N ASP A 150 29.72 -4.46 -29.26
CA ASP A 150 30.81 -4.95 -30.10
C ASP A 150 30.53 -4.61 -31.59
N ASP A 151 31.50 -4.03 -32.30
CA ASP A 151 31.56 -4.06 -33.78
C ASP A 151 32.65 -5.06 -34.20
N PRO A 152 32.32 -6.20 -34.83
CA PRO A 152 33.28 -7.23 -35.16
C PRO A 152 33.84 -7.06 -36.58
N SER A 153 34.51 -5.93 -36.90
CA SER A 153 35.16 -5.81 -38.22
C SER A 153 36.21 -4.69 -38.37
N ALA A 154 37.32 -4.71 -37.61
CA ALA A 154 38.58 -4.09 -38.05
C ALA A 154 39.82 -4.52 -37.24
N GLY A 155 40.68 -5.35 -37.85
CA GLY A 155 42.17 -5.30 -37.77
C GLY A 155 42.91 -5.52 -36.42
N PRO A 156 44.01 -6.32 -36.40
CA PRO A 156 44.77 -6.58 -35.18
C PRO A 156 45.73 -5.42 -34.86
N CYS A 157 45.46 -4.67 -33.78
CA CYS A 157 46.39 -3.68 -33.23
C CYS A 157 46.68 -3.97 -31.74
N ALA A 158 47.94 -3.75 -31.39
CA ALA A 158 48.71 -4.25 -30.26
C ALA A 158 48.21 -3.90 -28.83
N PRO A 159 48.65 -4.64 -27.79
CA PRO A 159 48.27 -4.39 -26.41
C PRO A 159 49.14 -3.28 -25.80
N GLY A 160 48.49 -2.34 -25.10
CA GLY A 160 49.17 -1.40 -24.21
C GLY A 160 48.93 0.07 -24.54
N ASN A 161 47.74 0.58 -24.23
CA ASN A 161 47.66 1.72 -23.32
C ASN A 161 46.21 1.95 -22.86
N ALA A 162 46.11 2.23 -21.57
CA ALA A 162 44.89 2.26 -20.79
C ALA A 162 43.85 3.27 -21.28
N CYS A 163 42.61 2.80 -21.21
CA CYS A 163 41.39 3.59 -21.09
C CYS A 163 41.59 4.63 -19.96
N GLY A 164 41.44 5.92 -20.29
CA GLY A 164 41.36 6.95 -19.25
C GLY A 164 40.10 6.73 -18.39
N PRO A 165 40.12 7.11 -17.11
CA PRO A 165 38.97 6.92 -16.23
C PRO A 165 37.76 7.66 -16.80
N ASN A 166 36.63 6.96 -16.88
CA ASN A 166 35.35 7.54 -17.33
C ASN A 166 34.94 8.67 -16.38
N ASP A 167 34.32 9.74 -16.88
CA ASP A 167 33.89 10.89 -16.05
C ASP A 167 33.02 10.47 -14.86
N ALA A 168 32.19 9.42 -15.03
CA ALA A 168 31.40 8.85 -13.94
C ALA A 168 32.25 8.17 -12.85
N GLU A 169 33.38 7.55 -13.19
CA GLU A 169 34.32 6.97 -12.24
C GLU A 169 35.09 8.05 -11.48
N VAL A 170 35.44 9.14 -12.17
CA VAL A 170 36.08 10.32 -11.59
C VAL A 170 35.14 10.98 -10.56
N GLU A 171 33.85 11.08 -10.86
CA GLU A 171 32.86 11.69 -9.95
C GLU A 171 32.59 10.81 -8.72
N VAL A 172 32.50 9.49 -8.89
CA VAL A 172 32.39 8.55 -7.77
C VAL A 172 33.65 8.54 -6.91
N ALA A 173 34.85 8.65 -7.52
CA ALA A 173 36.10 8.79 -6.79
C ALA A 173 36.18 10.12 -6.03
N PHE A 174 35.72 11.22 -6.65
CA PHE A 174 35.68 12.54 -6.03
C PHE A 174 34.76 12.59 -4.81
N LEU A 175 33.55 12.03 -4.91
CA LEU A 175 32.60 11.95 -3.78
C LEU A 175 33.13 11.08 -2.63
N LYS A 176 33.76 9.93 -2.95
CA LYS A 176 34.44 9.09 -1.94
C LYS A 176 35.56 9.84 -1.23
N GLU A 177 36.35 10.62 -1.97
CA GLU A 177 37.48 11.38 -1.43
C GLU A 177 37.02 12.61 -0.62
N GLN A 178 35.92 13.25 -1.00
CA GLN A 178 35.28 14.32 -0.23
C GLN A 178 34.74 13.82 1.11
N GLN A 179 34.07 12.66 1.14
CA GLN A 179 33.58 12.05 2.38
C GLN A 179 34.73 11.62 3.30
N ARG A 180 35.82 11.10 2.74
CA ARG A 180 37.01 10.71 3.50
C ARG A 180 37.71 11.91 4.16
N ARG A 181 37.64 13.09 3.54
CA ARG A 181 38.20 14.34 4.08
C ARG A 181 37.24 15.03 5.06
N ALA A 182 35.94 14.98 4.81
CA ALA A 182 34.92 15.45 5.76
C ALA A 182 34.92 14.63 7.07
N GLY A 183 35.22 13.33 6.99
CA GLY A 183 35.43 12.47 8.16
C GLY A 183 36.77 12.70 8.90
N ARG A 184 37.69 13.49 8.35
CA ARG A 184 39.02 13.79 8.94
C ARG A 184 39.14 15.22 9.48
N SER A 185 38.17 16.10 9.24
CA SER A 185 38.15 17.49 9.72
C SER A 185 37.33 17.69 11.00
N GLY A 186 37.29 16.68 11.86
CA GLY A 186 36.56 16.71 13.13
C GLY A 186 37.40 16.23 14.30
N ASP A 187 38.64 16.74 14.45
CA ASP A 187 39.38 16.61 15.71
C ASP A 187 40.43 17.74 15.87
N PRO A 188 40.26 18.68 16.83
CA PRO A 188 41.36 19.46 17.36
C PRO A 188 41.74 18.91 18.74
N THR A 189 42.67 17.95 18.77
CA THR A 189 43.47 17.69 19.97
C THR A 189 44.49 18.82 20.16
N GLY A 190 44.17 19.78 21.03
CA GLY A 190 45.11 20.75 21.59
C GLY A 190 45.57 20.29 22.97
N GLY A 191 46.83 19.88 23.09
CA GLY A 191 47.45 19.49 24.36
C GLY A 191 48.10 20.65 25.12
N SER A 192 47.93 20.60 26.44
CA SER A 192 48.91 20.96 27.49
C SER A 192 49.33 22.43 27.69
N THR A 193 48.91 23.07 28.79
CA THR A 193 49.73 23.32 30.01
C THR A 193 49.10 24.35 30.96
N GLY A 194 49.08 24.03 32.27
CA GLY A 194 49.23 25.01 33.37
C GLY A 194 48.00 25.45 34.18
N GLY A 195 47.97 25.10 35.48
CA GLY A 195 47.53 26.03 36.53
C GLY A 195 46.35 25.65 37.44
N SER A 196 46.67 25.04 38.59
CA SER A 196 46.23 25.43 39.95
C SER A 196 44.75 25.41 40.40
N THR A 197 44.55 24.62 41.47
CA THR A 197 43.74 24.85 42.70
C THR A 197 42.22 24.64 42.75
N GLY A 198 41.84 23.78 43.71
CA GLY A 198 40.57 23.74 44.45
C GLY A 198 39.48 22.91 43.78
N GLY A 199 38.82 21.92 44.38
CA GLY A 199 38.65 21.53 45.78
C GLY A 199 37.23 20.94 45.92
N SER A 200 37.03 20.02 46.86
CA SER A 200 35.73 19.51 47.36
C SER A 200 34.95 18.57 46.42
N THR A 201 34.98 17.24 46.63
CA THR A 201 34.12 16.41 47.50
C THR A 201 32.66 16.26 47.06
N GLY A 202 32.21 15.01 46.92
CA GLY A 202 30.80 14.62 46.96
C GLY A 202 30.43 13.58 45.88
N SER A 203 30.72 12.28 46.03
CA SER A 203 29.85 11.25 46.64
C SER A 203 28.40 11.20 46.14
N SER A 204 28.01 10.03 45.62
CA SER A 204 26.67 9.37 45.58
C SER A 204 26.35 8.85 44.16
N THR A 205 26.37 7.55 43.86
CA THR A 205 25.47 6.42 44.21
C THR A 205 24.02 6.56 43.76
N GLY A 206 23.56 5.55 43.00
CA GLY A 206 22.16 5.24 42.69
C GLY A 206 21.77 5.64 41.26
N GLY A 207 21.14 4.82 40.43
CA GLY A 207 20.35 3.62 40.67
C GLY A 207 19.07 3.71 39.84
N SER A 208 18.73 2.60 39.17
CA SER A 208 17.36 2.13 38.86
C SER A 208 16.39 3.00 38.02
N THR A 209 15.99 2.51 36.83
CA THR A 209 14.66 1.93 36.47
C THR A 209 13.46 2.88 36.29
N GLY A 210 12.68 2.59 35.24
CA GLY A 210 11.22 2.79 35.15
C GLY A 210 10.81 3.88 34.14
N SER A 211 10.06 3.66 33.06
CA SER A 211 8.72 3.06 32.82
C SER A 211 7.53 3.84 33.39
N SER A 212 6.80 4.56 32.53
CA SER A 212 5.34 4.88 32.54
C SER A 212 5.08 5.76 31.30
N THR A 213 4.25 5.51 30.28
CA THR A 213 2.85 5.05 30.19
C THR A 213 1.93 5.62 31.26
N GLY A 214 1.19 6.66 30.84
CA GLY A 214 0.05 7.28 31.47
C GLY A 214 -0.50 8.31 30.49
#